data_AF-A0A965ZMI1-F1
#
_entry.id   AF-A0A965ZMI1-F1
#
_cell.length_a   1.000
_cell.length_b   1.000
_cell.length_c   1.000
_cell.angle_alpha   90.00
_cell.angle_beta   90.00
_cell.angle_gamma   90.00
#
_symmetry.space_group_name_H-M   'P 1'
#
loop_
_entity.id
_entity.type
_entity.pdbx_description
1 polymer ?
#
loop_
_entity_poly.entity_id
_entity_poly.type
_entity_poly.pdbx_seq_one_letter_code
_entity_poly.pdbx_strand_id
1 'polypeptide(L)'
;MNSTRILSPLLLLLPLVTFADADTDAVNERLPVRKAELESHWQVDCLGSWSAVTEAFEQGPEPADCRPAPEQRRQLELCAFIYQPPGEISRHDCPDYRGLLRLLDATPARDCDQLAGWFGTRTDCADNTPTN
;
A
#
# COMPACT_ATOMS: atom_id res chain seq x y z
N MET A 1 3.08 -51.85 -50.37
CA MET A 1 2.34 -51.99 -49.10
C MET A 1 1.58 -50.71 -48.87
N ASN A 2 0.27 -50.77 -49.05
CA ASN A 2 -0.67 -49.67 -48.83
C ASN A 2 -0.93 -49.56 -47.32
N SER A 3 -0.95 -48.35 -46.76
CA SER A 3 -1.66 -48.10 -45.51
C SER A 3 -2.50 -46.85 -45.64
N THR A 4 -3.78 -47.13 -45.45
CA THR A 4 -4.98 -46.39 -45.77
C THR A 4 -5.16 -45.19 -44.85
N ARG A 5 -5.70 -44.12 -45.43
CA ARG A 5 -6.16 -42.90 -44.76
C ARG A 5 -7.23 -43.22 -43.70
N ILE A 6 -7.21 -42.54 -42.56
CA ILE A 6 -8.40 -42.29 -41.75
C ILE A 6 -8.48 -40.79 -41.46
N LEU A 7 -9.30 -40.12 -42.26
CA LEU A 7 -9.91 -38.83 -41.93
C LEU A 7 -11.07 -39.13 -40.98
N SER A 8 -11.00 -38.65 -39.75
CA SER A 8 -12.18 -38.57 -38.87
C SER A 8 -12.64 -37.11 -38.79
N PRO A 9 -13.82 -36.77 -39.33
CA PRO A 9 -14.46 -35.50 -39.09
C PRO A 9 -15.31 -35.64 -37.81
N LEU A 10 -14.93 -34.96 -36.72
CA LEU A 10 -15.84 -34.80 -35.60
C LEU A 10 -16.58 -33.47 -35.77
N LEU A 11 -17.73 -33.57 -36.43
CA LEU A 11 -18.73 -32.53 -36.59
C LEU A 11 -19.50 -32.37 -35.26
N LEU A 12 -19.70 -31.11 -34.88
CA LEU A 12 -20.84 -30.54 -34.12
C LEU A 12 -21.03 -30.95 -32.65
N LEU A 13 -21.01 -29.93 -31.79
CA LEU A 13 -22.23 -29.38 -31.18
C LEU A 13 -21.88 -28.04 -30.50
N LEU A 14 -22.40 -26.95 -31.07
CA LEU A 14 -22.45 -25.63 -30.45
C LEU A 14 -23.32 -25.71 -29.19
N PRO A 15 -22.85 -25.27 -28.01
CA PRO A 15 -23.77 -24.71 -27.03
C PRO A 15 -24.16 -23.32 -27.53
N LEU A 16 -25.44 -23.14 -27.89
CA LEU A 16 -26.06 -21.82 -27.83
C LEU A 16 -25.93 -21.35 -26.38
N VAL A 17 -24.92 -20.52 -26.11
CA VAL A 17 -24.87 -19.78 -24.86
C VAL A 17 -25.91 -18.69 -25.00
N THR A 18 -27.08 -18.92 -24.42
CA THR A 18 -28.10 -17.91 -24.21
C THR A 18 -27.47 -16.81 -23.36
N PHE A 19 -27.29 -15.62 -23.94
CA PHE A 19 -27.10 -14.41 -23.15
C PHE A 19 -28.40 -14.20 -22.37
N ALA A 20 -28.42 -14.69 -21.14
CA ALA A 20 -29.37 -14.19 -20.17
C ALA A 20 -28.99 -12.73 -19.94
N ASP A 21 -29.95 -11.82 -20.17
CA ASP A 21 -29.94 -10.46 -19.63
C ASP A 21 -29.80 -10.57 -18.11
N ALA A 22 -28.56 -10.64 -17.65
CA ALA A 22 -28.22 -10.34 -16.29
C ALA A 22 -28.15 -8.81 -16.25
N ASP A 23 -29.27 -8.23 -15.83
CA ASP A 23 -29.37 -6.89 -15.28
C ASP A 23 -28.56 -6.86 -13.97
N THR A 24 -27.25 -7.11 -14.09
CA THR A 24 -26.29 -7.04 -13.00
C THR A 24 -25.80 -5.62 -12.98
N ASP A 25 -26.39 -4.87 -12.06
CA ASP A 25 -25.75 -3.76 -11.38
C ASP A 25 -24.30 -4.19 -11.06
N ALA A 26 -23.39 -3.86 -11.96
CA ALA A 26 -22.00 -4.30 -11.92
C ALA A 26 -21.30 -3.44 -10.87
N VAL A 27 -21.64 -3.70 -9.62
CA VAL A 27 -20.83 -3.27 -8.48
C VAL A 27 -19.46 -3.85 -8.75
N ASN A 28 -18.50 -2.98 -9.04
CA ASN A 28 -17.13 -3.37 -9.28
C ASN A 28 -16.57 -3.86 -7.93
N GLU A 29 -16.84 -5.13 -7.60
CA GLU A 29 -16.33 -5.79 -6.41
C GLU A 29 -14.81 -5.84 -6.55
N ARG A 30 -14.16 -4.80 -6.04
CA ARG A 30 -12.71 -4.77 -5.92
C ARG A 30 -12.34 -5.83 -4.90
N LEU A 31 -11.62 -6.85 -5.35
CA LEU A 31 -11.01 -7.82 -4.43
C LEU A 31 -10.17 -7.04 -3.43
N PRO A 32 -10.37 -7.26 -2.11
CA PRO A 32 -9.65 -6.51 -1.11
C PRO A 32 -8.18 -6.97 -1.14
N VAL A 33 -7.29 -6.01 -1.37
CA VAL A 33 -5.83 -6.25 -1.52
C VAL A 33 -5.20 -6.24 -0.14
N ARG A 34 -4.23 -7.11 0.14
CA ARG A 34 -3.53 -7.07 1.43
C ARG A 34 -2.53 -5.92 1.47
N LYS A 35 -2.30 -5.36 2.65
CA LYS A 35 -1.35 -4.25 2.83
C LYS A 35 0.06 -4.56 2.31
N ALA A 36 0.58 -5.75 2.61
CA ALA A 36 1.88 -6.22 2.10
C ALA A 36 1.93 -6.34 0.56
N GLU A 37 0.80 -6.64 -0.08
CA GLU A 37 0.72 -6.68 -1.55
C GLU A 37 0.78 -5.27 -2.15
N LEU A 38 0.20 -4.27 -1.48
CA LEU A 38 0.30 -2.86 -1.87
C LEU A 38 1.74 -2.34 -1.72
N GLU A 39 2.41 -2.65 -0.61
CA GLU A 39 3.82 -2.32 -0.42
C GLU A 39 4.70 -2.91 -1.53
N SER A 40 4.54 -4.21 -1.82
CA SER A 40 5.26 -4.87 -2.90
C SER A 40 4.93 -4.29 -4.28
N HIS A 41 3.66 -3.95 -4.53
CA HIS A 41 3.23 -3.41 -5.82
C HIS A 41 3.77 -2.01 -6.07
N TRP A 42 3.82 -1.17 -5.03
CA TRP A 42 4.36 0.19 -5.11
C TRP A 42 5.84 0.31 -4.81
N GLN A 43 6.49 -0.81 -4.47
CA GLN A 43 7.91 -0.88 -4.13
C GLN A 43 8.27 0.05 -2.96
N VAL A 44 7.44 0.04 -1.92
CA VAL A 44 7.63 0.86 -0.71
C VAL A 44 7.97 -0.05 0.46
N ASP A 45 8.96 0.35 1.26
CA ASP A 45 9.27 -0.24 2.57
C ASP A 45 8.81 0.73 3.66
N CYS A 46 7.61 0.49 4.21
CA CYS A 46 7.00 1.44 5.14
C CYS A 46 7.65 1.44 6.53
N LEU A 47 8.15 0.31 6.99
CA LEU A 47 8.87 0.26 8.26
C LEU A 47 10.26 0.86 8.11
N GLY A 48 10.98 0.53 7.03
CA GLY A 48 12.27 1.15 6.72
C GLY A 48 12.17 2.66 6.51
N SER A 49 11.10 3.13 5.85
CA SER A 49 10.84 4.57 5.69
C SER A 49 10.56 5.28 7.00
N TRP A 50 9.86 4.63 7.92
CA TRP A 50 9.64 5.16 9.25
C TRP A 50 10.96 5.25 10.01
N SER A 51 11.72 4.14 10.09
CA SER A 51 12.98 4.08 10.83
C SER A 51 13.99 5.09 10.32
N ALA A 52 14.14 5.22 9.00
CA ALA A 52 15.06 6.17 8.39
C ALA A 52 14.77 7.62 8.81
N VAL A 53 13.48 7.98 8.91
CA VAL A 53 13.06 9.32 9.32
C VAL A 53 13.24 9.53 10.81
N THR A 54 12.90 8.54 11.64
CA THR A 54 13.07 8.64 13.09
C THR A 54 14.55 8.69 13.48
N GLU A 55 15.40 7.85 12.87
CA GLU A 55 16.84 7.86 13.09
C GLU A 55 17.47 9.19 12.66
N ALA A 56 17.03 9.77 11.54
CA ALA A 56 17.49 11.09 11.11
C ALA A 56 17.15 12.19 12.13
N PHE A 57 16.01 12.10 12.82
CA PHE A 57 15.66 13.04 13.89
C PHE A 57 16.44 12.80 15.18
N GLU A 58 16.75 11.55 15.53
CA GLU A 58 17.57 11.21 16.70
C GLU A 58 19.03 11.66 16.55
N GLN A 59 19.58 11.60 15.34
CA GLN A 59 20.95 12.01 15.05
C GLN A 59 21.14 13.53 15.03
N GLY A 60 20.06 14.30 15.18
CA GLY A 60 20.04 15.75 15.13
C GLY A 60 19.82 16.29 13.72
N PRO A 61 19.23 17.49 13.58
CA PRO A 61 18.78 18.01 12.30
C PRO A 61 19.96 18.49 11.44
N GLU A 62 20.47 17.62 10.57
CA GLU A 62 21.06 18.07 9.31
C GLU A 62 20.21 17.55 8.13
N PRO A 63 19.66 18.44 7.28
CA PRO A 63 19.84 19.89 7.21
C PRO A 63 18.75 20.67 7.96
N ALA A 64 18.98 21.99 8.09
CA ALA A 64 18.29 23.04 8.85
C ALA A 64 16.76 23.22 8.65
N ASP A 65 16.04 22.23 8.12
CA ASP A 65 14.64 22.35 7.71
C ASP A 65 13.76 21.18 8.18
N CYS A 66 14.31 20.16 8.86
CA CYS A 66 13.57 18.99 9.37
C CYS A 66 12.69 18.25 8.36
N ARG A 67 12.87 18.54 7.08
CA ARG A 67 12.08 17.97 6.00
C ARG A 67 12.84 16.76 5.47
N PRO A 68 12.24 15.57 5.49
CA PRO A 68 12.79 14.45 4.76
C PRO A 68 12.86 14.81 3.27
N ALA A 69 13.77 14.14 2.55
CA ALA A 69 13.85 14.30 1.10
C ALA A 69 12.47 14.07 0.44
N PRO A 70 12.15 14.74 -0.68
CA PRO A 70 10.83 14.61 -1.32
C PRO A 70 10.41 13.16 -1.61
N GLU A 71 11.36 12.30 -1.99
CA GLU A 71 11.09 10.88 -2.21
C GLU A 71 10.73 10.15 -0.92
N GLN A 72 11.45 10.43 0.16
CA GLN A 72 11.16 9.86 1.48
C GLN A 72 9.78 10.31 1.99
N ARG A 73 9.42 11.58 1.76
CA ARG A 73 8.07 12.08 2.06
C ARG A 73 7.00 11.33 1.27
N ARG A 74 7.22 11.12 -0.03
CA ARG A 74 6.30 10.37 -0.89
C ARG A 74 6.09 8.94 -0.39
N GLN A 75 7.16 8.27 0.07
CA GLN A 75 7.04 6.94 0.65
C GLN A 75 6.16 6.95 1.90
N LEU A 76 6.36 7.91 2.81
CA LEU A 76 5.50 8.08 3.99
C LEU A 76 4.03 8.33 3.63
N GLU A 77 3.75 9.10 2.57
CA GLU A 77 2.39 9.35 2.06
C GLU A 77 1.72 8.06 1.55
N LEU A 78 2.48 7.21 0.84
CA LEU A 78 1.99 5.89 0.41
C LEU A 78 1.73 4.98 1.61
N CYS A 79 2.62 4.99 2.60
CA CYS A 79 2.43 4.21 3.83
C CYS A 79 1.21 4.66 4.64
N ALA A 80 0.96 5.96 4.71
CA ALA A 80 -0.27 6.50 5.29
C ALA A 80 -1.52 6.03 4.54
N PHE A 81 -1.45 5.89 3.22
CA PHE A 81 -2.56 5.33 2.44
C PHE A 81 -2.78 3.84 2.72
N ILE A 82 -1.71 3.04 2.77
CA ILE A 82 -1.78 1.58 2.98
C ILE A 82 -2.27 1.24 4.40
N TYR A 83 -1.71 1.91 5.42
CA TYR A 83 -1.91 1.53 6.82
C TYR A 83 -2.97 2.34 7.55
N GLN A 84 -3.25 3.56 7.08
CA GLN A 84 -4.21 4.49 7.69
C GLN A 84 -5.12 5.12 6.61
N PRO A 85 -5.87 4.31 5.83
CA PRO A 85 -6.77 4.85 4.81
C PRO A 85 -7.82 5.77 5.44
N PRO A 86 -8.30 6.79 4.70
CA PRO A 86 -9.28 7.74 5.24
C PRO A 86 -10.57 7.01 5.63
N GLY A 87 -11.09 7.29 6.83
CA GLY A 87 -12.31 6.67 7.34
C GLY A 87 -12.09 5.41 8.17
N GLU A 88 -10.88 4.84 8.22
CA GLU A 88 -10.55 3.76 9.15
C GLU A 88 -9.99 4.30 10.47
N ILE A 89 -10.31 3.58 11.56
CA ILE A 89 -9.71 3.84 12.87
C ILE A 89 -8.25 3.38 12.80
N SER A 90 -7.31 4.28 13.08
CA SER A 90 -5.89 3.94 13.13
C SER A 90 -5.64 2.81 14.12
N ARG A 91 -5.01 1.73 13.66
CA ARG A 91 -4.61 0.61 14.51
C ARG A 91 -3.42 1.04 15.38
N HIS A 92 -3.41 0.60 16.64
CA HIS A 92 -2.38 0.98 17.60
C HIS A 92 -1.03 0.31 17.36
N ASP A 93 -0.99 -0.73 16.53
CA ASP A 93 0.22 -1.54 16.32
C ASP A 93 1.15 -0.91 15.27
N CYS A 94 0.59 -0.16 14.32
CA CYS A 94 1.35 0.52 13.28
C CYS A 94 1.91 1.88 13.72
N PRO A 95 3.05 2.32 13.15
CA PRO A 95 3.46 3.72 13.21
C PRO A 95 2.37 4.65 12.68
N ASP A 96 2.27 5.83 13.29
CA ASP A 96 1.32 6.86 12.88
C ASP A 96 1.90 7.71 11.74
N TYR A 97 1.92 7.15 10.53
CA TYR A 97 2.40 7.81 9.31
C TYR A 97 1.69 9.15 9.06
N ARG A 98 0.36 9.22 9.27
CA ARG A 98 -0.40 10.47 9.16
C ARG A 98 -0.05 11.48 10.24
N GLY A 99 0.19 11.02 11.47
CA GLY A 99 0.70 11.85 12.55
C GLY A 99 2.04 12.47 12.20
N LEU A 100 2.98 11.65 11.72
CA LEU A 100 4.28 12.10 11.25
C LEU A 100 4.16 13.13 10.12
N LEU A 101 3.40 12.85 9.06
CA LEU A 101 3.21 13.81 7.96
C LEU A 101 2.64 15.15 8.44
N ARG A 102 1.66 15.13 9.34
CA ARG A 102 1.11 16.36 9.94
C ARG A 102 2.15 17.13 10.74
N LEU A 103 3.02 16.43 11.48
CA LEU A 103 4.11 17.07 12.21
C LEU A 103 5.13 17.69 11.27
N LEU A 104 5.51 16.98 10.21
CA LEU A 104 6.42 17.51 9.18
C LEU A 104 5.85 18.76 8.49
N ASP A 105 4.53 18.85 8.35
CA ASP A 105 3.84 20.01 7.76
C ASP A 105 3.71 21.17 8.75
N ALA A 106 3.46 20.88 10.02
CA ALA A 106 3.24 21.87 11.06
C ALA A 106 4.55 22.42 11.65
N THR A 107 5.65 21.66 11.55
CA THR A 107 6.92 22.04 12.17
C THR A 107 7.65 23.04 11.28
N PRO A 108 7.84 24.29 11.75
CA PRO A 108 8.73 25.20 11.06
C PRO A 108 10.17 24.67 11.12
N ALA A 109 10.96 24.97 10.09
CA ALA A 109 12.36 24.58 9.89
C ALA A 109 13.26 24.57 11.15
N ARG A 110 12.94 25.41 12.15
CA ARG A 110 13.77 25.73 13.31
C ARG A 110 13.48 24.90 14.57
N ASP A 111 12.37 24.15 14.62
CA ASP A 111 11.91 23.47 15.85
C ASP A 111 12.01 21.94 15.75
N CYS A 112 13.09 21.47 15.17
CA CYS A 112 13.40 20.07 14.94
C CYS A 112 13.46 19.19 16.19
N ASP A 113 13.91 19.76 17.30
CA ASP A 113 14.08 19.03 18.57
C ASP A 113 12.75 18.53 19.14
N GLN A 114 11.62 19.13 18.74
CA GLN A 114 10.29 18.69 19.14
C GLN A 114 9.84 17.40 18.44
N LEU A 115 10.46 17.05 17.30
CA LEU A 115 10.13 15.83 16.55
C LEU A 115 10.73 14.59 17.22
N ALA A 116 11.95 14.68 17.76
CA ALA A 116 12.64 13.55 18.39
C ALA A 116 11.86 12.90 19.55
N GLY A 117 11.05 13.69 20.28
CA GLY A 117 10.24 13.18 21.40
C GLY A 117 8.93 12.49 21.00
N TRP A 118 8.56 12.52 19.72
CA TRP A 118 7.26 12.04 19.24
C TRP A 118 7.28 10.58 18.76
N PHE A 119 8.47 10.04 18.49
CA PHE A 119 8.61 8.72 17.89
C PHE A 119 8.75 7.65 18.95
N GLY A 120 7.70 6.83 19.10
CA GLY A 120 7.75 5.58 19.85
C GLY A 120 8.24 4.42 18.96
N THR A 121 8.74 3.35 19.58
CA THR A 121 9.27 2.14 18.93
C THR A 121 8.16 1.23 18.35
N ARG A 122 7.16 1.78 17.66
CA ARG A 122 6.18 0.94 16.96
C ARG A 122 6.85 0.35 15.73
N THR A 123 6.88 -0.97 15.67
CA THR A 123 7.61 -1.73 14.65
C THR A 123 6.75 -2.79 13.98
N ASP A 124 5.49 -2.98 14.42
CA ASP A 124 4.64 -4.04 13.90
C ASP A 124 3.48 -3.51 13.05
N CYS A 125 3.71 -3.49 11.75
CA CYS A 125 2.69 -3.23 10.74
C CYS A 125 2.14 -4.51 10.12
N ALA A 126 2.64 -5.69 10.51
CA ALA A 126 2.45 -6.92 9.75
C ALA A 126 1.08 -7.53 10.00
N ASP A 127 0.04 -6.83 9.54
CA ASP A 127 -1.30 -7.38 9.51
C ASP A 127 -1.63 -7.80 8.07
N ASN A 128 -1.87 -9.10 7.88
CA ASN A 128 -2.34 -9.68 6.62
C ASN A 128 -3.81 -9.33 6.33
N THR A 129 -4.40 -8.43 7.09
CA THR A 129 -5.79 -7.99 6.92
C THR A 129 -5.96 -7.32 5.54
N PRO A 130 -6.97 -7.74 4.75
CA PRO A 130 -7.32 -7.08 3.49
C PRO A 130 -7.71 -5.61 3.72
N THR A 131 -7.31 -4.71 2.82
CA THR A 131 -7.80 -3.32 2.78
C THR A 131 -9.17 -3.30 2.12
N ASN A 132 -10.17 -2.67 2.76
CA ASN A 132 -11.51 -2.47 2.22
C ASN A 132 -11.63 -1.18 1.40
#